data_AF-A0A920QF37-F1
#
_entry.id   AF-A0A920QF37-F1
#
_cell.length_a   1.000
_cell.length_b   1.000
_cell.length_c   1.000
_cell.angle_alpha   90.00
_cell.angle_beta   90.00
_cell.angle_gamma   90.00
#
_symmetry.space_group_name_H-M   'P 1'
#
loop_
_entity.id
_entity.type
_entity.pdbx_description
1 polymer ?
#
loop_
_entity_poly.entity_id
_entity_poly.type
_entity_poly.pdbx_seq_one_letter_code
_entity_poly.pdbx_strand_id
1 'polypeptide(L)'
;MIGRYTRPEKRDIWTEQRKLEIWLEIELLAAEALCGEGLVPKKHLKQMKANASFSIKRCRELERTLNHDVIAFTTNVGENIGKPASRWLHFGLTSSDIIDTASPCR
;
A
#
# COMPACT_ATOMS: atom_id res chain seq x y z
N MET A 1 -17.15 12.32 0.88
CA MET A 1 -18.57 12.34 1.33
C MET A 1 -18.85 13.63 2.08
N ILE A 2 -19.99 14.31 1.85
CA ILE A 2 -20.29 15.59 2.50
C ILE A 2 -20.71 15.35 3.95
N GLY A 3 -20.08 16.05 4.89
CA GLY A 3 -20.24 15.78 6.32
C GLY A 3 -21.67 15.89 6.84
N ARG A 4 -22.48 16.78 6.24
CA ARG A 4 -23.89 16.99 6.58
C ARG A 4 -24.78 15.76 6.37
N TYR A 5 -24.44 14.89 5.42
CA TYR A 5 -25.28 13.76 5.00
C TYR A 5 -24.65 12.40 5.31
N THR A 6 -23.49 12.36 5.95
CA THR A 6 -22.70 11.14 6.12
C THR A 6 -22.55 10.78 7.58
N ARG A 7 -22.97 9.56 7.93
CA ARG A 7 -22.72 8.97 9.26
C ARG A 7 -21.21 8.77 9.48
N PRO A 8 -20.67 9.01 10.69
CA PRO A 8 -19.24 8.88 10.98
C PRO A 8 -18.66 7.53 10.54
N GLU A 9 -19.34 6.44 10.91
CA GLU A 9 -18.92 5.07 10.55
C GLU A 9 -18.77 4.85 9.05
N LYS A 10 -19.66 5.45 8.24
CA LYS A 10 -19.57 5.36 6.78
C LYS A 10 -18.48 6.28 6.23
N ARG A 11 -18.18 7.40 6.88
CA ARG A 11 -17.13 8.32 6.46
C ARG A 11 -15.75 7.69 6.58
N ASP A 12 -15.50 6.97 7.67
CA ASP A 12 -14.18 6.44 8.01
C ASP A 12 -13.69 5.40 6.99
N ILE A 13 -14.61 4.64 6.40
CA ILE A 13 -14.28 3.63 5.39
C ILE A 13 -13.77 4.27 4.08
N TRP A 14 -14.32 5.44 3.72
CA TRP A 14 -13.93 6.19 2.52
C TRP A 14 -12.83 7.22 2.77
N THR A 15 -12.06 7.07 3.85
CA THR A 15 -10.92 7.95 4.12
C THR A 15 -9.69 7.54 3.31
N GLU A 16 -8.85 8.52 2.97
CA GLU A 16 -7.54 8.27 2.35
C GLU A 16 -6.64 7.38 3.23
N GLN A 17 -6.75 7.51 4.56
CA GLN A 17 -6.05 6.65 5.50
C GLN A 17 -6.45 5.18 5.28
N ARG A 18 -7.76 4.89 5.32
CA ARG A 18 -8.26 3.53 5.12
C ARG A 18 -7.91 3.00 3.72
N LYS A 19 -7.94 3.87 2.71
CA LYS A 19 -7.49 3.57 1.35
C LYS A 19 -6.09 2.98 1.32
N LEU A 20 -5.13 3.68 1.91
CA LEU A 20 -3.71 3.29 1.89
C LEU A 20 -3.42 2.11 2.83
N GLU A 21 -4.17 1.96 3.92
CA GLU A 21 -4.09 0.77 4.79
C GLU A 21 -4.43 -0.51 4.02
N ILE A 22 -5.55 -0.50 3.29
CA ILE A 22 -5.97 -1.66 2.49
C ILE A 22 -4.93 -1.96 1.40
N TRP A 23 -4.36 -0.94 0.77
CA TRP A 23 -3.30 -1.13 -0.22
C TRP A 23 -2.06 -1.78 0.40
N LEU A 24 -1.64 -1.34 1.59
CA LEU A 24 -0.51 -1.94 2.29
C LEU A 24 -0.77 -3.41 2.63
N GLU A 25 -1.99 -3.72 3.07
CA GLU A 25 -2.40 -5.08 3.41
C GLU A 25 -2.34 -6.00 2.19
N ILE A 26 -2.90 -5.56 1.05
CA ILE A 26 -2.86 -6.32 -0.22
C ILE A 26 -1.41 -6.56 -0.67
N GLU A 27 -0.56 -5.53 -0.61
CA GLU A 27 0.86 -5.64 -0.97
C GLU A 27 1.62 -6.65 -0.10
N LEU A 28 1.36 -6.64 1.21
CA LEU A 28 1.96 -7.60 2.14
C LEU A 28 1.46 -9.02 1.87
N LEU A 29 0.17 -9.21 1.63
CA LEU A 29 -0.40 -10.51 1.29
C LEU A 29 0.15 -11.05 -0.04
N ALA A 30 0.34 -10.19 -1.04
CA ALA A 30 0.98 -10.56 -2.30
C ALA A 30 2.44 -11.02 -2.06
N ALA A 31 3.20 -10.28 -1.26
CA ALA A 31 4.56 -10.66 -0.90
C ALA A 31 4.61 -11.98 -0.09
N GLU A 32 3.61 -12.25 0.74
CA GLU A 32 3.46 -13.52 1.46
C GLU A 32 3.21 -14.69 0.49
N ALA A 33 2.31 -14.52 -0.47
CA ALA A 33 2.04 -15.52 -1.49
C ALA A 33 3.31 -15.82 -2.31
N LEU A 34 4.02 -14.78 -2.78
CA LEU A 34 5.29 -14.93 -3.51
C LEU A 34 6.39 -15.58 -2.66
N CYS A 35 6.37 -15.39 -1.34
CA CYS A 35 7.27 -16.09 -0.43
C CYS A 35 6.90 -17.57 -0.29
N GLY A 36 5.61 -17.91 -0.32
CA GLY A 36 5.10 -19.29 -0.36
C GLY A 36 5.55 -20.04 -1.61
N GLU A 37 5.56 -19.35 -2.75
CA GLU A 37 6.08 -19.84 -4.04
C GLU A 37 7.63 -19.87 -4.13
N GLY A 38 8.33 -19.41 -3.09
CA GLY A 38 9.80 -19.42 -3.02
C GLY A 38 10.50 -18.30 -3.80
N LEU A 39 9.77 -17.35 -4.40
CA LEU A 39 10.34 -16.22 -5.12
C LEU A 39 10.91 -15.16 -4.18
N VAL A 40 10.18 -14.82 -3.12
CA VAL A 40 10.62 -13.84 -2.11
C VAL A 40 11.29 -14.57 -0.95
N PRO A 41 12.55 -14.25 -0.59
CA PRO A 41 13.19 -14.79 0.60
C PRO A 41 12.43 -14.44 1.88
N LYS A 42 12.23 -15.43 2.77
CA LYS A 42 11.58 -15.25 4.09
C LYS A 42 12.18 -14.10 4.91
N LYS A 43 13.49 -13.85 4.78
CA LYS A 43 14.18 -12.73 5.44
C LYS A 43 13.65 -11.37 4.96
N HIS A 44 13.40 -11.22 3.66
CA HIS A 44 12.86 -9.98 3.09
C HIS A 44 11.41 -9.80 3.47
N LEU A 45 10.59 -10.87 3.43
CA LEU A 45 9.21 -10.81 3.90
C LEU A 45 9.13 -10.36 5.36
N LYS A 46 9.99 -10.89 6.24
CA LYS A 46 10.04 -10.48 7.65
C LYS A 46 10.41 -9.01 7.81
N GLN A 47 11.36 -8.51 7.01
CA GLN A 47 11.73 -7.10 7.00
C GLN A 47 10.60 -6.21 6.49
N MET A 48 9.90 -6.63 5.42
CA MET A 48 8.73 -5.93 4.89
C MET A 48 7.66 -5.82 5.97
N LYS A 49 7.24 -6.92 6.61
CA LYS A 49 6.24 -6.90 7.67
C LYS A 49 6.63 -6.03 8.87
N ALA A 50 7.91 -5.98 9.23
CA ALA A 50 8.38 -5.20 10.37
C ALA A 50 8.41 -3.69 10.11
N ASN A 51 8.69 -3.29 8.87
CA ASN A 51 8.99 -1.89 8.52
C ASN A 51 7.95 -1.26 7.57
N ALA A 52 7.03 -2.06 7.02
CA ALA A 52 5.96 -1.62 6.15
C ALA A 52 5.09 -0.59 6.88
N SER A 53 5.29 0.65 6.50
CA SER A 53 4.58 1.80 7.03
C SER A 53 4.44 2.83 5.92
N PHE A 54 3.50 3.75 6.06
CA PHE A 54 3.32 4.85 5.12
C PHE A 54 2.96 6.13 5.85
N SER A 55 3.13 7.26 5.17
CA SER A 55 2.71 8.58 5.64
C SER A 55 1.91 9.28 4.55
N ILE A 56 0.65 9.62 4.84
CA ILE A 56 -0.21 10.37 3.90
C ILE A 56 0.48 11.65 3.41
N LYS A 57 1.17 12.36 4.32
CA LYS A 57 1.87 13.61 3.97
C LYS A 57 2.95 13.33 2.91
N ARG A 58 3.75 12.29 3.13
CA ARG A 58 4.83 11.91 2.23
C ARG A 58 4.30 11.39 0.89
N CYS A 59 3.23 10.59 0.90
CA CYS A 59 2.56 10.17 -0.32
C CYS A 59 2.06 11.36 -1.15
N ARG A 60 1.45 12.37 -0.52
CA ARG A 60 0.98 13.58 -1.22
C ARG A 60 2.12 14.43 -1.79
N GLU A 61 3.26 14.49 -1.10
CA GLU A 61 4.46 15.17 -1.61
C GLU A 61 4.98 14.48 -2.87
N LEU A 62 5.08 13.15 -2.82
CA LEU A 62 5.53 12.33 -3.95
C LEU A 62 4.52 12.35 -5.11
N GLU A 63 3.22 12.37 -4.81
CA GLU A 63 2.16 12.45 -5.83
C GLU A 63 2.25 13.76 -6.63
N ARG A 64 2.60 14.88 -5.99
CA ARG A 64 2.78 16.17 -6.68
C ARG A 64 3.94 16.17 -7.68
N THR A 65 4.94 15.33 -7.47
CA THR A 65 6.11 15.25 -8.37
C THR A 65 5.95 14.13 -9.40
N LEU A 66 5.37 13.00 -9.01
CA LEU A 66 5.22 11.80 -9.83
C LEU A 66 3.92 11.81 -10.65
N ASN A 67 2.94 12.64 -10.28
CA ASN A 67 1.59 12.69 -10.85
C ASN A 67 0.89 11.32 -10.89
N HIS A 68 1.21 10.44 -9.93
CA HIS A 68 0.66 9.10 -9.84
C HIS A 68 0.60 8.63 -8.38
N ASP A 69 -0.60 8.32 -7.89
CA ASP A 69 -0.87 7.99 -6.48
C ASP A 69 -0.31 6.63 -6.05
N VAL A 70 -0.46 5.59 -6.87
CA VAL A 70 0.12 4.25 -6.60
C VAL A 70 1.64 4.31 -6.55
N ILE A 71 2.29 4.98 -7.50
CA ILE A 71 3.76 5.13 -7.50
C ILE A 71 4.21 5.91 -6.27
N ALA A 72 3.51 6.98 -5.91
CA ALA A 72 3.80 7.75 -4.71
C ALA A 72 3.70 6.89 -3.43
N PHE A 73 2.67 6.04 -3.34
CA PHE A 73 2.49 5.11 -2.23
C PHE A 73 3.59 4.04 -2.17
N THR A 74 3.84 3.31 -3.25
CA THR A 74 4.84 2.24 -3.28
C THR A 74 6.25 2.78 -3.04
N THR A 75 6.54 3.99 -3.53
CA THR A 75 7.80 4.68 -3.24
C THR A 75 7.92 4.98 -1.75
N ASN A 76 6.88 5.53 -1.12
CA ASN A 76 6.93 5.84 0.32
C ASN A 76 7.08 4.58 1.19
N VAL A 77 6.35 3.51 0.87
CA VAL A 77 6.46 2.23 1.58
C VAL A 77 7.85 1.61 1.35
N GLY A 78 8.38 1.71 0.13
CA GLY A 78 9.73 1.28 -0.21
C GLY A 78 10.82 2.04 0.55
N GLU A 79 10.66 3.35 0.75
CA GLU A 79 11.54 4.18 1.60
C GLU A 79 11.57 3.66 3.04
N ASN A 80 10.41 3.28 3.60
CA ASN A 80 10.30 2.80 4.99
C ASN A 80 10.83 1.37 5.18
N ILE A 81 10.58 0.46 4.24
CA ILE A 81 11.06 -0.94 4.31
C ILE A 81 12.60 -1.00 4.25
N GLY A 82 13.18 -0.18 3.36
CA GLY A 82 14.61 -0.14 3.11
C GLY A 82 15.12 -1.26 2.20
N LYS A 83 16.32 -1.05 1.66
CA LYS A 83 17.01 -2.04 0.81
C LYS A 83 17.55 -3.19 1.67
N PRO A 84 17.66 -4.41 1.11
CA PRO A 84 17.25 -4.83 -0.24
C PRO A 84 15.78 -5.28 -0.33
N ALA A 85 15.05 -5.37 0.78
CA ALA A 85 13.70 -5.95 0.81
C ALA A 85 12.68 -5.14 0.00
N SER A 86 12.82 -3.81 -0.07
CA SER A 86 11.91 -2.93 -0.82
C SER A 86 11.76 -3.26 -2.31
N ARG A 87 12.70 -4.00 -2.92
CA ARG A 87 12.61 -4.43 -4.32
C ARG A 87 11.48 -5.42 -4.60
N TRP A 88 11.01 -6.11 -3.55
CA TRP A 88 9.98 -7.15 -3.65
C TRP A 88 8.57 -6.60 -3.40
N LEU A 89 8.48 -5.33 -2.98
CA LEU A 89 7.22 -4.61 -2.89
C LEU A 89 6.66 -4.39 -4.31
N HIS A 90 5.37 -4.62 -4.50
CA HIS A 90 4.67 -4.48 -5.78
C HIS A 90 5.27 -5.32 -6.93
N PHE A 91 5.96 -6.41 -6.60
CA PHE A 91 6.64 -7.23 -7.61
C PHE A 91 5.64 -8.05 -8.43
N GLY A 92 5.62 -7.82 -9.74
CA GLY A 92 4.76 -8.55 -10.69
C GLY A 92 3.31 -8.08 -10.72
N LEU A 93 2.99 -6.98 -10.02
CA LEU A 93 1.66 -6.37 -10.00
C LEU A 93 1.61 -5.11 -10.86
N THR A 94 0.41 -4.76 -11.29
CA THR A 94 0.07 -3.47 -11.89
C THR A 94 -0.74 -2.63 -10.91
N SER A 95 -0.87 -1.33 -11.19
CA SER A 95 -1.66 -0.42 -10.36
C SER A 95 -3.12 -0.86 -10.21
N SER A 96 -3.72 -1.39 -11.27
CA SER A 96 -5.10 -1.88 -11.25
C SER A 96 -5.29 -3.08 -10.32
N ASP A 97 -4.30 -3.97 -10.22
CA ASP A 97 -4.39 -5.13 -9.32
C ASP A 97 -4.60 -4.69 -7.86
N ILE A 98 -3.97 -3.59 -7.44
CA ILE A 98 -4.21 -3.02 -6.11
C ILE A 98 -5.55 -2.30 -6.08
N ILE A 99 -5.81 -1.40 -7.02
CA ILE A 99 -6.98 -0.50 -6.99
C ILE A 99 -8.28 -1.30 -7.02
N ASP A 100 -8.39 -2.25 -7.93
CA ASP A 100 -9.61 -3.02 -8.17
C ASP A 100 -9.83 -4.06 -7.06
N THR A 101 -8.76 -4.58 -6.46
CA THR A 101 -8.88 -5.45 -5.28
C THR A 101 -9.25 -4.65 -4.02
N ALA A 102 -8.78 -3.41 -3.90
CA ALA A 102 -9.05 -2.56 -2.74
C ALA A 102 -10.44 -1.92 -2.76
N SER A 103 -11.01 -1.66 -3.94
CA SER A 103 -12.27 -0.94 -4.11
C SER A 103 -13.48 -1.63 -3.43
N PRO A 104 -13.68 -2.96 -3.56
CA PRO A 104 -14.75 -3.68 -2.86
C PRO A 104 -14.57 -3.78 -1.35
N CYS A 105 -13.35 -3.57 -0.85
CA CYS A 105 -13.02 -3.64 0.58
C CYS A 105 -13.28 -2.31 1.32
N ARG A 106 -13.86 -1.32 0.62
CA ARG A 106 -14.27 -0.01 1.14
C ARG A 106 -15.78 0.20 1.11
#